data_AF-A0A1F3V694-F1
#
_entry.id   AF-A0A1F3V694-F1
#
_cell.length_a   1.000
_cell.length_b   1.000
_cell.length_c   1.000
_cell.angle_alpha   90.00
_cell.angle_beta   90.00
_cell.angle_gamma   90.00
#
_symmetry.space_group_name_H-M   'P 1'
#
loop_
_entity.id
_entity.type
_entity.pdbx_description
1 polymer ?
#
loop_
_entity_poly.entity_id
_entity_poly.type
_entity_poly.pdbx_seq_one_letter_code
_entity_poly.pdbx_strand_id
1 'polypeptide(L)'
;MKKLFNFLIIIFFSSCALMENRTFVDEMEKDTDGFWVANRDFFVVGGDEGKRYRSQSEILERTPASAKGAKEMIQDKSLEDELAFKESRLKDTELQKYNEYSKDLETVSEKIYYLDLSPQERTEYVENKGWSRTSEINYQNDLKETNKARFTAFMSDNSVAKEVWLGMDESEVMKNWGRPAKIEVAGHPKYRNERWVFYDKGRSKYIYFENGKVQGWAID
;
A
#
# COMPACT_ATOMS: atom_id res chain seq x y z
N MET A 1 35.91 24.62 -51.59
CA MET A 1 34.99 25.36 -50.69
C MET A 1 33.51 25.23 -51.10
N LYS A 2 33.12 25.49 -52.36
CA LYS A 2 31.70 25.35 -52.80
C LYS A 2 31.08 23.96 -52.59
N LYS A 3 31.87 22.87 -52.76
CA LYS A 3 31.38 21.50 -52.53
C LYS A 3 31.13 21.16 -51.04
N LEU A 4 31.87 21.82 -50.13
CA LEU A 4 31.68 21.65 -48.68
C LEU A 4 30.45 22.40 -48.18
N PHE A 5 30.18 23.58 -48.76
CA PHE A 5 28.99 24.38 -48.46
C PHE A 5 27.69 23.67 -48.91
N ASN A 6 27.70 23.03 -50.08
CA ASN A 6 26.54 22.25 -50.55
C ASN A 6 26.26 21.01 -49.70
N PHE A 7 27.29 20.37 -49.13
CA PHE A 7 27.10 19.21 -48.25
C PHE A 7 26.48 19.61 -46.90
N LEU A 8 26.84 20.80 -46.41
CA LEU A 8 26.36 21.34 -45.13
C LEU A 8 24.87 21.75 -45.20
N ILE A 9 24.40 22.22 -46.36
CA ILE A 9 22.99 22.52 -46.60
C ILE A 9 22.11 21.26 -46.57
N ILE A 10 22.59 20.14 -47.12
CA ILE A 10 21.84 18.88 -47.16
C ILE A 10 21.60 18.32 -45.75
N ILE A 11 22.56 18.50 -44.83
CA ILE A 11 22.44 18.04 -43.44
C ILE A 11 21.36 18.84 -42.70
N PHE A 12 21.24 20.16 -42.94
CA PHE A 12 20.20 20.99 -42.30
C PHE A 12 18.77 20.65 -42.74
N PHE A 13 18.57 20.22 -43.99
CA PHE A 13 17.25 19.81 -44.47
C PHE A 13 16.87 18.38 -44.06
N SER A 14 17.85 17.50 -43.82
CA SER A 14 17.59 16.14 -43.30
C SER A 14 17.22 16.14 -41.81
N SER A 15 17.60 17.16 -41.04
CA SER A 15 17.26 17.25 -39.61
C SER A 15 15.77 17.40 -39.31
N CYS A 16 14.93 17.76 -40.31
CA CYS A 16 13.48 17.85 -40.13
C CYS A 16 12.74 16.51 -40.32
N ALA A 17 13.42 15.48 -40.86
CA ALA A 17 12.82 14.17 -41.11
C ALA A 17 12.84 13.24 -39.88
N LEU A 18 13.51 13.63 -38.80
CA LEU A 18 13.75 12.83 -37.59
C LEU A 18 12.80 13.16 -36.42
N MET A 19 11.69 13.86 -36.68
CA MET A 19 10.58 13.96 -35.73
C MET A 19 9.66 12.74 -35.91
N GLU A 20 10.03 11.62 -35.28
CA GLU A 20 9.27 10.35 -35.29
C GLU A 20 7.95 10.41 -34.49
N ASN A 21 7.74 11.42 -33.64
CA ASN A 21 6.51 11.54 -32.84
C ASN A 21 5.48 12.46 -33.52
N ARG A 22 4.98 12.08 -34.70
CA ARG A 22 3.89 12.80 -35.36
C ARG A 22 2.54 12.38 -34.76
N THR A 23 2.14 13.04 -33.68
CA THR A 23 0.83 12.84 -33.02
C THR A 23 -0.37 13.02 -33.96
N PHE A 24 -0.20 13.78 -35.05
CA PHE A 24 -1.25 14.00 -36.05
C PHE A 24 -1.53 12.76 -36.92
N VAL A 25 -0.55 11.89 -37.17
CA VAL A 25 -0.75 10.67 -37.99
C VAL A 25 -1.56 9.65 -37.19
N ASP A 26 -1.22 9.44 -35.92
CA ASP A 26 -2.01 8.60 -35.00
C ASP A 26 -3.45 9.10 -34.86
N GLU A 27 -3.65 10.42 -34.81
CA GLU A 27 -4.98 11.02 -34.70
C GLU A 27 -5.77 10.92 -36.03
N MET A 28 -5.09 10.85 -37.18
CA MET A 28 -5.69 10.65 -38.50
C MET A 28 -5.92 9.18 -38.87
N GLU A 29 -5.13 8.24 -38.34
CA GLU A 29 -5.26 6.79 -38.58
C GLU A 29 -6.41 6.17 -37.78
N LYS A 30 -6.94 6.88 -36.78
CA LYS A 30 -8.21 6.52 -36.16
C LYS A 30 -9.36 6.87 -37.11
N ASP A 31 -9.91 5.87 -37.80
CA ASP A 31 -11.19 5.91 -38.56
C ASP A 31 -12.43 6.17 -37.65
N THR A 32 -12.29 7.01 -36.62
CA THR A 32 -13.40 7.41 -35.76
C THR A 32 -13.82 8.82 -36.12
N ASP A 33 -15.11 9.03 -36.39
CA ASP A 33 -15.78 10.31 -36.65
C ASP A 33 -14.95 11.52 -36.16
N GLY A 34 -14.24 12.19 -37.08
CA GLY A 34 -13.29 13.27 -36.76
C GLY A 34 -13.93 14.56 -36.25
N PHE A 35 -15.21 14.53 -35.92
CA PHE A 35 -15.96 15.68 -35.42
C PHE A 35 -16.95 15.27 -34.32
N TRP A 36 -17.10 16.12 -33.31
CA TRP A 36 -18.03 15.94 -32.20
C TRP A 36 -19.48 15.92 -32.70
N VAL A 37 -20.20 14.82 -32.44
CA VAL A 37 -21.62 14.68 -32.82
C VAL A 37 -22.51 14.79 -31.58
N ALA A 38 -23.47 15.71 -31.61
CA ALA A 38 -24.48 15.86 -30.58
C ALA A 38 -25.24 14.54 -30.35
N ASN A 39 -25.58 14.24 -29.10
CA ASN A 39 -26.25 12.99 -28.69
C ASN A 39 -25.43 11.69 -28.96
N ARG A 40 -24.14 11.81 -29.29
CA ARG A 40 -23.20 10.67 -29.42
C ARG A 40 -21.96 10.84 -28.58
N ASP A 41 -21.35 12.02 -28.63
CA ASP A 41 -20.10 12.33 -27.94
C ASP A 41 -20.28 13.19 -26.68
N PHE A 42 -21.53 13.40 -26.24
CA PHE A 42 -21.84 14.18 -25.05
C PHE A 42 -22.78 13.39 -24.14
N PHE A 43 -22.82 13.75 -22.85
CA PHE A 43 -23.75 13.11 -21.92
C PHE A 43 -25.19 13.44 -22.26
N VAL A 44 -26.05 12.42 -22.15
CA VAL A 44 -27.50 12.56 -22.26
C VAL A 44 -28.00 13.43 -21.10
N VAL A 45 -28.65 14.53 -21.43
CA VAL A 45 -29.27 15.44 -20.45
C VAL A 45 -30.79 15.25 -20.44
N GLY A 46 -31.46 15.81 -19.43
CA GLY A 46 -32.92 15.77 -19.35
C GLY A 46 -33.56 16.43 -20.58
N GLY A 47 -34.23 15.64 -21.41
CA GLY A 47 -34.83 16.10 -22.68
C GLY A 47 -34.39 15.30 -23.91
N ASP A 48 -33.30 14.53 -23.80
CA ASP A 48 -32.77 13.71 -24.90
C ASP A 48 -33.48 12.35 -25.00
N GLU A 49 -33.60 11.82 -26.22
CA GLU A 49 -34.06 10.44 -26.44
C GLU A 49 -33.01 9.48 -25.89
N GLY A 50 -33.34 8.75 -24.82
CA GLY A 50 -32.41 8.06 -23.91
C GLY A 50 -31.58 6.89 -24.46
N LYS A 51 -31.34 6.80 -25.78
CA LYS A 51 -30.43 5.82 -26.39
C LYS A 51 -29.04 6.40 -26.55
N ARG A 52 -28.11 5.95 -25.70
CA ARG A 52 -26.69 6.28 -25.80
C ARG A 52 -26.07 5.54 -26.98
N TYR A 53 -25.44 6.28 -27.90
CA TYR A 53 -24.69 5.71 -29.02
C TYR A 53 -23.35 5.12 -28.58
N ARG A 54 -22.62 5.83 -27.71
CA ARG A 54 -21.32 5.44 -27.16
C ARG A 54 -21.39 5.12 -25.67
N SER A 55 -20.41 4.35 -25.20
CA SER A 55 -20.23 4.10 -23.77
C SER A 55 -19.82 5.39 -23.05
N GLN A 56 -20.09 5.46 -21.74
CA GLN A 56 -19.74 6.63 -20.93
C GLN A 56 -18.22 6.89 -20.92
N SER A 57 -17.42 5.82 -20.89
CA SER A 57 -15.95 5.90 -20.92
C SER A 57 -15.44 6.44 -22.25
N GLU A 58 -15.98 5.96 -23.37
CA GLU A 58 -15.63 6.46 -24.71
C GLU A 58 -16.01 7.94 -24.89
N ILE A 59 -17.16 8.34 -24.35
CA ILE A 59 -17.57 9.76 -24.34
C ILE A 59 -16.61 10.61 -23.53
N LEU A 60 -16.20 10.15 -22.33
CA LEU A 60 -15.26 10.85 -21.47
C LEU A 60 -13.86 10.94 -22.07
N GLU A 61 -13.40 9.87 -22.72
CA GLU A 61 -12.11 9.81 -23.41
C GLU A 61 -12.02 10.89 -24.48
N ARG A 62 -13.12 11.05 -25.21
CA ARG A 62 -13.22 11.99 -26.30
C ARG A 62 -13.50 13.41 -25.76
N THR A 63 -14.46 13.58 -24.85
CA THR A 63 -14.86 14.88 -24.26
C THR A 63 -14.44 15.03 -22.79
N PRO A 64 -13.20 15.47 -22.51
CA PRO A 64 -12.78 15.70 -21.14
C PRO A 64 -13.57 16.86 -20.52
N ALA A 65 -14.02 16.68 -19.28
CA ALA A 65 -14.84 17.67 -18.56
C ALA A 65 -14.08 18.98 -18.24
N SER A 66 -12.75 18.98 -18.27
CA SER A 66 -11.92 20.16 -18.04
C SER A 66 -10.56 20.04 -18.73
N ALA A 67 -9.88 21.17 -18.94
CA ALA A 67 -8.51 21.18 -19.46
C ALA A 67 -7.51 20.44 -18.55
N LYS A 68 -7.77 20.37 -17.24
CA LYS A 68 -6.98 19.57 -16.31
C LYS A 68 -7.21 18.07 -16.54
N GLY A 69 -8.47 17.65 -16.61
CA GLY A 69 -8.81 16.25 -16.89
C GLY A 69 -8.30 15.77 -18.25
N ALA A 70 -8.28 16.65 -19.26
CA ALA A 70 -7.68 16.35 -20.55
C ALA A 70 -6.18 16.00 -20.44
N LYS A 71 -5.43 16.74 -19.60
CA LYS A 71 -4.00 16.47 -19.37
C LYS A 71 -3.77 15.17 -18.61
N GLU A 72 -4.58 14.92 -17.58
CA GLU A 72 -4.52 13.67 -16.80
C GLU A 72 -4.76 12.46 -17.70
N MET A 73 -5.77 12.52 -18.56
CA MET A 73 -6.09 11.45 -19.50
C MET A 73 -4.99 11.19 -20.54
N ILE A 74 -4.34 12.24 -21.05
CA ILE A 74 -3.18 12.11 -21.94
C ILE A 74 -2.02 11.43 -21.19
N GLN A 75 -1.81 11.80 -19.92
CA GLN A 75 -0.77 11.20 -19.09
C GLN A 75 -1.06 9.72 -18.81
N ASP A 76 -2.28 9.38 -18.43
CA ASP A 76 -2.69 8.00 -18.16
C ASP A 76 -2.51 7.13 -19.40
N LYS A 77 -2.95 7.63 -20.56
CA LYS A 77 -2.75 6.94 -21.84
C LYS A 77 -1.27 6.75 -22.16
N SER A 78 -0.43 7.77 -21.94
CA SER A 78 1.01 7.64 -22.13
C SER A 78 1.63 6.56 -21.24
N LEU A 79 1.12 6.37 -20.02
CA LEU A 79 1.58 5.31 -19.12
C LEU A 79 1.08 3.94 -19.60
N GLU A 80 -0.15 3.83 -20.08
CA GLU A 80 -0.68 2.58 -20.65
C GLU A 80 0.11 2.14 -21.89
N ASP A 81 0.42 3.08 -22.79
CA ASP A 81 1.24 2.82 -23.98
C ASP A 81 2.66 2.39 -23.59
N GLU A 82 3.26 3.06 -22.60
CA GLU A 82 4.56 2.68 -22.06
C GLU A 82 4.54 1.27 -21.44
N LEU A 83 3.50 0.95 -20.67
CA LEU A 83 3.34 -0.36 -20.06
C LEU A 83 3.21 -1.45 -21.14
N ALA A 84 2.33 -1.26 -22.12
CA ALA A 84 2.11 -2.20 -23.21
C ALA A 84 3.40 -2.45 -24.01
N PHE A 85 4.17 -1.39 -24.26
CA PHE A 85 5.46 -1.48 -24.90
C PHE A 85 6.46 -2.31 -24.09
N LYS A 86 6.55 -2.10 -22.76
CA LYS A 86 7.43 -2.90 -21.89
C LYS A 86 6.98 -4.35 -21.85
N GLU A 87 5.69 -4.61 -21.72
CA GLU A 87 5.14 -5.96 -21.70
C GLU A 87 5.44 -6.72 -23.00
N SER A 88 5.31 -6.07 -24.16
CA SER A 88 5.63 -6.67 -25.47
C SER A 88 7.10 -7.06 -25.65
N ARG A 89 8.01 -6.43 -24.88
CA ARG A 89 9.45 -6.69 -24.93
C ARG A 89 9.91 -7.79 -23.97
N LEU A 90 9.05 -8.19 -23.02
CA LEU A 90 9.38 -9.24 -22.07
C LEU A 90 9.45 -10.59 -22.77
N LYS A 91 10.37 -11.44 -22.31
CA LYS A 91 10.37 -12.85 -22.69
C LYS A 91 9.20 -13.57 -22.03
N ASP A 92 8.68 -14.62 -22.65
CA ASP A 92 7.55 -15.41 -22.12
C ASP A 92 7.73 -15.82 -20.64
N THR A 93 8.94 -16.17 -20.23
CA THR A 93 9.27 -16.55 -18.84
C THR A 93 9.20 -15.38 -17.86
N GLU A 94 9.57 -14.17 -18.31
CA GLU A 94 9.50 -12.96 -17.49
C GLU A 94 8.07 -12.44 -17.42
N LEU A 95 7.33 -12.53 -18.52
CA LEU A 95 5.92 -12.20 -18.59
C LEU A 95 5.11 -13.08 -17.63
N GLN A 96 5.40 -14.38 -17.57
CA GLN A 96 4.74 -15.28 -16.63
C GLN A 96 4.97 -14.86 -15.17
N LYS A 97 6.21 -14.54 -14.78
CA LYS A 97 6.53 -14.06 -13.43
C LYS A 97 5.86 -12.73 -13.13
N TYR A 98 5.86 -11.80 -14.09
CA TYR A 98 5.18 -10.53 -13.94
C TYR A 98 3.68 -10.72 -13.73
N ASN A 99 3.04 -11.63 -14.48
CA ASN A 99 1.62 -11.94 -14.33
C ASN A 99 1.23 -12.53 -12.97
N GLU A 100 2.19 -13.09 -12.21
CA GLU A 100 1.94 -13.53 -10.83
C GLU A 100 1.73 -12.33 -9.89
N TYR A 101 2.51 -11.27 -10.07
CA TYR A 101 2.49 -10.06 -9.22
C TYR A 101 1.66 -8.91 -9.80
N SER A 102 1.30 -8.97 -11.09
CA SER A 102 0.60 -7.87 -11.80
C SER A 102 -0.77 -7.53 -11.21
N LYS A 103 -1.37 -8.46 -10.45
CA LYS A 103 -2.61 -8.26 -9.72
C LYS A 103 -2.43 -7.49 -8.42
N ASP A 104 -1.26 -7.59 -7.80
CA ASP A 104 -0.93 -6.91 -6.54
C ASP A 104 -0.36 -5.50 -6.78
N LEU A 105 0.12 -5.24 -8.00
CA LEU A 105 0.55 -3.92 -8.47
C LEU A 105 -0.69 -3.08 -8.82
N GLU A 106 -1.04 -2.12 -7.98
CA GLU A 106 -2.31 -1.37 -8.08
C GLU A 106 -2.30 -0.35 -9.22
N THR A 107 -1.18 0.35 -9.43
CA THR A 107 -1.09 1.46 -10.38
C THR A 107 -0.27 1.11 -11.62
N VAL A 108 -0.61 1.71 -12.77
CA VAL A 108 0.16 1.56 -14.03
C VAL A 108 1.61 2.02 -13.85
N SER A 109 1.80 3.12 -13.12
CA SER A 109 3.14 3.61 -12.76
C SER A 109 3.95 2.62 -11.93
N GLU A 110 3.31 1.90 -11.00
CA GLU A 110 3.98 0.88 -10.17
C GLU A 110 4.35 -0.35 -11.00
N LYS A 111 3.50 -0.74 -11.95
CA LYS A 111 3.80 -1.80 -12.93
C LYS A 111 5.01 -1.43 -13.79
N ILE A 112 5.03 -0.22 -14.32
CA ILE A 112 6.17 0.30 -15.09
C ILE A 112 7.44 0.29 -14.24
N TYR A 113 7.37 0.83 -13.03
CA TYR A 113 8.49 0.87 -12.09
C TYR A 113 9.06 -0.53 -11.83
N TYR A 114 8.19 -1.50 -11.52
CA TYR A 114 8.60 -2.89 -11.32
C TYR A 114 9.30 -3.49 -12.54
N LEU A 115 8.80 -3.19 -13.75
CA LEU A 115 9.42 -3.64 -15.00
C LEU A 115 10.78 -2.97 -15.27
N ASP A 116 11.02 -1.77 -14.78
CA ASP A 116 12.30 -1.08 -14.92
C ASP A 116 13.38 -1.58 -13.95
N LEU A 117 12.98 -2.17 -12.82
CA LEU A 117 13.92 -2.74 -11.85
C LEU A 117 14.69 -3.93 -12.44
N SER A 118 15.95 -4.07 -12.01
CA SER A 118 16.75 -5.26 -12.31
C SER A 118 16.15 -6.52 -11.64
N PRO A 119 16.47 -7.73 -12.12
CA PRO A 119 15.93 -8.96 -11.52
C PRO A 119 16.17 -9.12 -10.02
N GLN A 120 17.29 -8.58 -9.51
CA GLN A 120 17.62 -8.59 -8.08
C GLN A 120 16.71 -7.62 -7.32
N GLU A 121 16.60 -6.39 -7.78
CA GLU A 121 15.75 -5.36 -7.17
C GLU A 121 14.26 -5.73 -7.21
N ARG A 122 13.81 -6.43 -8.25
CA ARG A 122 12.42 -6.95 -8.31
C ARG A 122 12.13 -7.92 -7.17
N THR A 123 13.11 -8.76 -6.83
CA THR A 123 12.96 -9.75 -5.75
C THR A 123 12.89 -9.03 -4.41
N GLU A 124 13.81 -8.09 -4.17
CA GLU A 124 13.82 -7.24 -2.98
C GLU A 124 12.53 -6.42 -2.84
N TYR A 125 12.01 -5.89 -3.95
CA TYR A 125 10.77 -5.13 -4.01
C TYR A 125 9.56 -5.97 -3.58
N VAL A 126 9.43 -7.18 -4.13
CA VAL A 126 8.37 -8.14 -3.78
C VAL A 126 8.49 -8.61 -2.32
N GLU A 127 9.71 -8.84 -1.84
CA GLU A 127 9.99 -9.23 -0.46
C GLU A 127 9.61 -8.12 0.53
N ASN A 128 10.00 -6.87 0.25
CA ASN A 128 9.67 -5.71 1.07
C ASN A 128 8.16 -5.44 1.12
N LYS A 129 7.45 -5.68 0.02
CA LYS A 129 5.99 -5.60 -0.04
C LYS A 129 5.27 -6.76 0.67
N GLY A 130 5.99 -7.83 1.04
CA GLY A 130 5.41 -8.99 1.70
C GLY A 130 4.57 -9.88 0.78
N TRP A 131 4.74 -9.76 -0.54
CA TRP A 131 4.01 -10.55 -1.53
C TRP A 131 4.67 -11.91 -1.83
N SER A 132 5.85 -12.16 -1.26
CA SER A 132 6.48 -13.48 -1.39
C SER A 132 5.71 -14.49 -0.52
N ARG A 133 5.22 -15.59 -1.13
CA ARG A 133 4.58 -16.71 -0.42
C ARG A 133 5.44 -17.29 0.72
N THR A 134 6.76 -17.12 0.62
CA THR A 134 7.73 -17.50 1.65
C THR A 134 7.63 -16.60 2.89
N SER A 135 7.38 -15.30 2.74
CA SER A 135 7.24 -14.37 3.87
C SER A 135 5.97 -14.64 4.69
N GLU A 136 4.88 -15.05 4.04
CA GLU A 136 3.62 -15.42 4.70
C GLU A 136 3.75 -16.71 5.54
N ILE A 137 4.45 -17.72 5.02
CA ILE A 137 4.76 -18.96 5.75
C ILE A 137 5.65 -18.66 6.97
N ASN A 138 6.67 -17.80 6.81
CA ASN A 138 7.57 -17.46 7.91
C ASN A 138 6.90 -16.59 8.97
N TYR A 139 6.05 -15.63 8.59
CA TYR A 139 5.27 -14.82 9.53
C TYR A 139 4.29 -15.67 10.35
N GLN A 140 3.60 -16.62 9.72
CA GLN A 140 2.70 -17.56 10.40
C GLN A 140 3.45 -18.52 11.34
N ASN A 141 4.66 -18.93 10.98
CA ASN A 141 5.49 -19.79 11.82
C ASN A 141 6.09 -19.03 13.01
N ASP A 142 6.52 -17.78 12.82
CA ASP A 142 7.05 -16.92 13.88
C ASP A 142 5.96 -16.52 14.88
N LEU A 143 4.72 -16.29 14.42
CA LEU A 143 3.56 -16.12 15.30
C LEU A 143 3.22 -17.39 16.10
N LYS A 144 3.42 -18.58 15.54
CA LYS A 144 3.19 -19.85 16.25
C LYS A 144 4.27 -20.13 17.27
N GLU A 145 5.54 -19.86 16.95
CA GLU A 145 6.65 -20.04 17.89
C GLU A 145 6.63 -19.02 19.02
N THR A 146 6.35 -17.75 18.72
CA THR A 146 6.21 -16.70 19.75
C THR A 146 5.02 -16.96 20.68
N ASN A 147 3.88 -17.43 20.17
CA ASN A 147 2.74 -17.78 21.02
C ASN A 147 3.00 -19.05 21.84
N LYS A 148 3.72 -20.04 21.31
CA LYS A 148 4.14 -21.23 22.06
C LYS A 148 5.15 -20.89 23.14
N ALA A 149 6.13 -20.03 22.85
CA ALA A 149 7.12 -19.53 23.80
C ALA A 149 6.50 -18.66 24.90
N ARG A 150 5.51 -17.81 24.54
CA ARG A 150 4.71 -17.06 25.51
C ARG A 150 3.92 -18.02 26.40
N PHE A 151 3.25 -19.02 25.83
CA PHE A 151 2.47 -20.00 26.58
C PHE A 151 3.33 -20.85 27.53
N THR A 152 4.54 -21.25 27.12
CA THR A 152 5.48 -21.97 27.99
C THR A 152 6.11 -21.06 29.05
N ALA A 153 6.36 -19.78 28.75
CA ALA A 153 6.82 -18.80 29.74
C ALA A 153 5.76 -18.50 30.80
N PHE A 154 4.46 -18.49 30.45
CA PHE A 154 3.36 -18.36 31.42
C PHE A 154 3.22 -19.57 32.36
N MET A 155 3.71 -20.75 31.97
CA MET A 155 3.64 -21.97 32.78
C MET A 155 4.89 -22.22 33.66
N SER A 156 6.01 -21.51 33.43
CA SER A 156 7.31 -21.85 34.02
C SER A 156 7.67 -21.10 35.30
N ASP A 157 6.85 -20.16 35.81
CA ASP A 157 7.25 -19.31 36.94
C ASP A 157 6.29 -19.38 38.14
N ASN A 158 6.27 -20.53 38.81
CA ASN A 158 5.39 -20.81 39.95
C ASN A 158 6.14 -21.34 41.18
N SER A 159 7.17 -20.64 41.64
CA SER A 159 7.71 -20.91 42.99
C SER A 159 8.40 -19.75 43.70
N VAL A 160 8.11 -18.49 43.35
CA VAL A 160 8.46 -17.34 44.22
C VAL A 160 7.20 -16.96 44.99
N ALA A 161 7.30 -16.89 46.32
CA ALA A 161 6.18 -16.54 47.19
C ALA A 161 5.62 -15.17 46.77
N LYS A 162 4.40 -15.17 46.23
CA LYS A 162 3.68 -13.98 45.77
C LYS A 162 3.11 -13.21 46.96
N GLU A 163 3.98 -12.62 47.77
CA GLU A 163 3.57 -11.82 48.92
C GLU A 163 3.43 -10.35 48.52
N VAL A 164 2.48 -9.65 49.15
CA VAL A 164 2.22 -8.21 48.97
C VAL A 164 2.16 -7.59 50.37
N TRP A 165 2.83 -6.46 50.56
CA TRP A 165 2.81 -5.72 51.82
C TRP A 165 2.48 -4.24 51.59
N LEU A 166 2.05 -3.56 52.65
CA LEU A 166 1.73 -2.14 52.61
C LEU A 166 2.97 -1.31 52.32
N GLY A 167 2.84 -0.34 51.42
CA GLY A 167 3.92 0.54 51.00
C GLY A 167 4.88 -0.05 49.95
N MET A 168 4.64 -1.28 49.46
CA MET A 168 5.38 -1.87 48.34
C MET A 168 5.26 -0.98 47.10
N ASP A 169 6.36 -0.80 46.37
CA ASP A 169 6.36 -0.05 45.12
C ASP A 169 5.78 -0.89 43.96
N GLU A 170 5.17 -0.22 42.98
CA GLU A 170 4.63 -0.85 41.76
C GLU A 170 5.61 -1.80 41.05
N SER A 171 6.88 -1.40 40.96
CA SER A 171 7.92 -2.18 40.30
C SER A 171 8.23 -3.50 41.02
N GLU A 172 8.10 -3.49 42.35
CA GLU A 172 8.29 -4.67 43.19
C GLU A 172 7.08 -5.61 43.11
N VAL A 173 5.87 -5.06 43.05
CA VAL A 173 4.67 -5.84 42.74
C VAL A 173 4.80 -6.51 41.37
N MET A 174 5.24 -5.78 40.35
CA MET A 174 5.44 -6.35 39.01
C MET A 174 6.52 -7.43 38.98
N LYS A 175 7.56 -7.31 39.81
CA LYS A 175 8.61 -8.33 39.92
C LYS A 175 8.09 -9.62 40.58
N ASN A 176 7.23 -9.49 41.59
CA ASN A 176 6.73 -10.64 42.36
C ASN A 176 5.50 -11.30 41.72
N TRP A 177 4.65 -10.53 41.05
CA TRP A 177 3.38 -11.00 40.48
C TRP A 177 3.36 -11.04 38.96
N GLY A 178 4.39 -10.50 38.30
CA GLY A 178 4.38 -10.28 36.86
C GLY A 178 3.50 -9.10 36.46
N ARG A 179 3.13 -9.05 35.18
CA ARG A 179 2.31 -7.96 34.65
C ARG A 179 0.85 -8.14 35.07
N PRO A 180 0.16 -7.08 35.55
CA PRO A 180 -1.26 -7.16 35.88
C PRO A 180 -2.08 -7.45 34.61
N ALA A 181 -3.17 -8.19 34.78
CA ALA A 181 -4.10 -8.47 33.69
C ALA A 181 -4.91 -7.23 33.29
N LYS A 182 -5.18 -6.36 34.26
CA LYS A 182 -5.88 -5.09 34.06
C LYS A 182 -5.40 -4.04 35.05
N ILE A 183 -5.26 -2.80 34.56
CA ILE A 183 -4.97 -1.62 35.38
C ILE A 183 -6.13 -0.64 35.21
N GLU A 184 -6.71 -0.20 36.32
CA GLU A 184 -7.79 0.78 36.36
C GLU A 184 -7.33 2.01 37.13
N VAL A 185 -7.36 3.18 36.48
CA VAL A 185 -6.94 4.45 37.09
C VAL A 185 -8.18 5.21 37.55
N ALA A 186 -8.21 5.61 38.82
CA ALA A 186 -9.32 6.37 39.41
C ALA A 186 -8.91 7.82 39.71
N GLY A 187 -9.78 8.78 39.40
CA GLY A 187 -9.56 10.20 39.71
C GLY A 187 -8.56 10.89 38.78
N HIS A 188 -7.92 11.97 39.27
CA HIS A 188 -6.97 12.74 38.47
C HIS A 188 -5.65 11.95 38.32
N PRO A 189 -5.08 11.81 37.10
CA PRO A 189 -3.85 11.03 36.85
C PRO A 189 -2.62 11.44 37.67
N LYS A 190 -2.67 12.62 38.29
CA LYS A 190 -1.59 13.16 39.13
C LYS A 190 -1.45 12.38 40.45
N TYR A 191 -2.53 11.80 40.97
CA TYR A 191 -2.54 11.12 42.27
C TYR A 191 -2.22 9.62 42.13
N ARG A 192 -2.15 9.09 40.90
CA ARG A 192 -1.81 7.68 40.61
C ARG A 192 -2.56 6.69 41.49
N ASN A 193 -3.87 6.92 41.61
CA ASN A 193 -4.77 6.01 42.30
C ASN A 193 -5.14 4.90 41.33
N GLU A 194 -4.55 3.73 41.51
CA GLU A 194 -4.66 2.63 40.56
C GLU A 194 -5.15 1.36 41.24
N ARG A 195 -5.98 0.60 40.54
CA ARG A 195 -6.40 -0.74 40.94
C ARG A 195 -5.89 -1.73 39.90
N TRP A 196 -5.04 -2.64 40.33
CA TRP A 196 -4.47 -3.67 39.48
C TRP A 196 -5.15 -5.01 39.76
N VAL A 197 -5.45 -5.75 38.70
CA VAL A 197 -6.12 -7.05 38.76
C VAL A 197 -5.14 -8.14 38.35
N PHE A 198 -4.98 -9.15 39.20
CA PHE A 198 -4.19 -10.35 38.95
C PHE A 198 -5.09 -11.58 39.02
N TYR A 199 -4.84 -12.56 38.17
CA TYR A 199 -5.47 -13.87 38.23
C TYR A 199 -4.47 -14.88 38.77
N ASP A 200 -4.73 -15.42 39.96
CA ASP A 200 -3.90 -16.46 40.56
C ASP A 200 -4.77 -17.64 40.98
N LYS A 201 -4.46 -18.83 40.44
CA LYS A 201 -5.14 -20.10 40.76
C LYS A 201 -6.68 -20.02 40.67
N GLY A 202 -7.20 -19.30 39.68
CA GLY A 202 -8.64 -19.16 39.43
C GLY A 202 -9.37 -18.13 40.31
N ARG A 203 -8.65 -17.37 41.14
CA ARG A 203 -9.19 -16.27 41.95
C ARG A 203 -8.69 -14.92 41.47
N SER A 204 -9.52 -13.90 41.62
CA SER A 204 -9.17 -12.52 41.27
C SER A 204 -8.58 -11.83 42.48
N LYS A 205 -7.35 -11.33 42.36
CA LYS A 205 -6.72 -10.49 43.38
C LYS A 205 -6.64 -9.06 42.91
N TYR A 206 -7.11 -8.14 43.74
CA TYR A 206 -7.10 -6.71 43.52
C TYR A 206 -6.03 -6.08 44.39
N ILE A 207 -5.14 -5.27 43.81
CA ILE A 207 -4.14 -4.48 44.54
C ILE A 207 -4.43 -3.01 44.29
N TYR A 208 -4.49 -2.22 45.36
CA TYR A 208 -4.79 -0.79 45.32
C TYR A 208 -3.52 0.01 45.56
N PHE A 209 -3.26 0.97 44.69
CA PHE A 209 -2.13 1.88 44.73
C PHE A 209 -2.59 3.31 44.93
N GLU A 210 -1.78 4.08 45.67
CA GLU A 210 -1.88 5.53 45.79
C GLU A 210 -0.48 6.10 45.72
N ASN A 211 -0.27 7.11 44.85
CA ASN A 211 1.06 7.68 44.57
C ASN A 211 2.13 6.62 44.24
N GLY A 212 1.73 5.52 43.60
CA GLY A 212 2.59 4.41 43.19
C GLY A 212 3.05 3.46 44.30
N LYS A 213 2.37 3.49 45.46
CA LYS A 213 2.60 2.56 46.58
C LYS A 213 1.35 1.79 46.93
N VAL A 214 1.51 0.53 47.32
CA VAL A 214 0.39 -0.35 47.73
C VAL A 214 -0.24 0.16 49.03
N GLN A 215 -1.53 0.46 48.99
CA GLN A 215 -2.33 0.82 50.16
C GLN A 215 -3.20 -0.32 50.68
N GLY A 216 -3.43 -1.35 49.87
CA GLY A 216 -4.20 -2.51 50.29
C GLY A 216 -4.43 -3.52 49.17
N TRP A 217 -5.00 -4.67 49.52
CA TRP A 217 -5.38 -5.71 48.57
C TRP A 217 -6.65 -6.44 49.01
N ALA A 218 -7.41 -6.93 48.04
CA ALA A 218 -8.58 -7.78 48.25
C ALA A 218 -8.45 -9.05 47.41
N ILE A 219 -8.97 -10.17 47.92
CA ILE A 219 -9.04 -11.45 47.21
C ILE A 219 -10.54 -11.78 47.10
N ASP A 220 -10.99 -12.08 45.90
CA ASP A 220 -12.30 -12.65 45.61
C ASP A 220 -12.18 -14.17 45.38
#